data_AF-A0A348YNP0-F1
#
_entry.id   AF-A0A348YNP0-F1
#
_cell.length_a   1.000
_cell.length_b   1.000
_cell.length_c   1.000
_cell.angle_alpha   90.00
_cell.angle_beta   90.00
_cell.angle_gamma   90.00
#
_symmetry.space_group_name_H-M   'P 1'
#
loop_
_entity.id
_entity.type
_entity.pdbx_description
1 polymer ?
#
loop_
_entity_poly.entity_id
_entity_poly.type
_entity_poly.pdbx_seq_one_letter_code
_entity_poly.pdbx_strand_id
1 'polypeptide(L)'
;MIIGTHNGSFHADETMACAIISYLYENSQVIRSSDPDELEKADLIIDVSGINDSRHFDHHSPAFNLSRDNGIRYATAGLMWEKFGLEFLKKIVSREFSEPVSQEVLKKALLRIDTEVMSMI
;
A
#
# COMPACT_ATOMS: atom_id res chain seq x y z
N MET A 1 0.49 14.37 0.38
CA MET A 1 0.72 13.01 -0.11
C MET A 1 -0.10 12.85 -1.37
N ILE A 2 0.54 12.91 -2.52
CA ILE A 2 -0.09 12.71 -3.82
C ILE A 2 0.20 11.26 -4.24
N ILE A 3 -0.85 10.51 -4.57
CA ILE A 3 -0.78 9.12 -5.01
C ILE A 3 -1.15 9.09 -6.49
N GLY A 4 -0.25 8.63 -7.34
CA GLY A 4 -0.50 8.40 -8.77
C GLY A 4 -0.88 6.95 -9.02
N THR A 5 -1.94 6.70 -9.77
CA THR A 5 -2.33 5.34 -10.20
C THR A 5 -2.98 5.34 -11.58
N HIS A 6 -3.29 4.17 -12.12
CA HIS A 6 -3.89 4.02 -13.44
C HIS A 6 -5.30 4.66 -13.52
N ASN A 7 -5.70 5.05 -14.72
CA ASN A 7 -7.03 5.60 -15.02
C ASN A 7 -8.09 4.56 -15.45
N GLY A 8 -7.81 3.26 -15.30
CA GLY A 8 -8.76 2.17 -15.58
C GLY A 8 -9.90 2.05 -14.55
N SER A 9 -10.61 0.91 -14.54
CA SER A 9 -11.55 0.60 -13.45
C SER A 9 -10.79 0.40 -12.14
N PHE A 10 -11.39 0.78 -11.01
CA PHE A 10 -10.78 0.50 -9.72
C PHE A 10 -10.81 -1.00 -9.40
N HIS A 11 -9.65 -1.59 -9.11
CA HIS A 11 -9.51 -2.92 -8.54
C HIS A 11 -9.31 -2.85 -7.03
N ALA A 12 -9.39 -4.01 -6.38
CA ALA A 12 -9.17 -4.10 -4.93
C ALA A 12 -7.74 -3.69 -4.53
N ASP A 13 -6.78 -3.88 -5.43
CA ASP A 13 -5.36 -3.69 -5.16
C ASP A 13 -5.00 -2.22 -4.91
N GLU A 14 -5.14 -1.38 -5.92
CA GLU A 14 -4.85 0.06 -5.80
C GLU A 14 -5.86 0.78 -4.90
N THR A 15 -7.10 0.28 -4.79
CA THR A 15 -8.08 0.85 -3.85
C THR A 15 -7.62 0.65 -2.40
N MET A 16 -7.18 -0.56 -2.04
CA MET A 16 -6.68 -0.85 -0.69
C MET A 16 -5.37 -0.09 -0.41
N ALA A 17 -4.47 -0.03 -1.39
CA ALA A 17 -3.25 0.76 -1.31
C ALA A 17 -3.55 2.25 -1.04
N CYS A 18 -4.48 2.85 -1.80
CA CYS A 18 -4.90 4.24 -1.58
C CYS A 18 -5.50 4.45 -0.20
N ALA A 19 -6.29 3.50 0.32
CA ALA A 19 -6.90 3.60 1.65
C ALA A 19 -5.87 3.62 2.78
N ILE A 20 -4.86 2.74 2.72
CA ILE A 20 -3.75 2.69 3.70
C ILE A 20 -3.05 4.05 3.76
N ILE A 21 -2.66 4.58 2.60
CA ILE A 21 -1.90 5.83 2.51
C ILE A 21 -2.77 7.04 2.89
N SER A 22 -4.01 7.08 2.43
CA SER A 22 -4.91 8.20 2.74
C SER A 22 -5.28 8.28 4.22
N TYR A 23 -5.31 7.15 4.93
CA TYR A 23 -5.50 7.16 6.38
C TYR A 23 -4.30 7.79 7.13
N LEU A 24 -3.08 7.51 6.65
CA LEU A 24 -1.84 8.06 7.20
C LEU A 24 -1.68 9.55 6.95
N TYR A 25 -2.11 10.02 5.78
CA TYR A 25 -1.93 11.39 5.31
C TYR A 25 -3.29 12.05 5.04
N GLU A 26 -3.83 12.79 6.01
CA GLU A 26 -5.20 13.35 5.98
C GLU A 26 -5.53 14.23 4.76
N ASN A 27 -4.52 14.85 4.16
CA ASN A 27 -4.65 15.67 2.95
C ASN A 27 -4.07 14.93 1.73
N SER A 28 -4.31 13.63 1.63
CA SER A 28 -3.91 12.87 0.46
C SER A 28 -4.76 13.25 -0.76
N GLN A 29 -4.17 13.15 -1.94
CA GLN A 29 -4.85 13.33 -3.21
C GLN A 29 -4.50 12.16 -4.13
N VAL A 30 -5.45 11.76 -4.98
CA VAL A 30 -5.22 10.70 -5.97
C VAL A 30 -5.24 11.30 -7.37
N ILE A 31 -4.11 11.19 -8.07
CA ILE A 31 -3.99 11.45 -9.50
C ILE A 31 -4.22 10.14 -10.23
N ARG A 32 -5.11 10.15 -11.23
CA ARG A 32 -5.40 8.98 -12.06
C ARG A 32 -5.04 9.29 -13.50
N SER A 33 -4.05 8.61 -14.04
CA SER A 33 -3.56 8.87 -15.39
C SER A 33 -2.92 7.63 -16.00
N SER A 34 -2.79 7.64 -17.32
CA SER A 34 -1.91 6.74 -18.07
C SER A 34 -0.70 7.48 -18.65
N ASP A 35 -0.61 8.80 -18.42
CA ASP A 35 0.51 9.65 -18.84
C ASP A 35 1.60 9.63 -17.76
N PRO A 36 2.82 9.12 -18.06
CA PRO A 36 3.93 9.12 -17.12
C PRO A 36 4.29 10.50 -16.56
N ASP A 37 4.19 11.56 -17.37
CA ASP A 37 4.58 12.91 -16.95
C ASP A 37 3.59 13.48 -15.90
N GLU A 38 2.31 13.10 -16.00
CA GLU A 38 1.32 13.44 -14.97
C GLU A 38 1.52 12.61 -13.70
N LEU A 39 1.87 11.33 -13.83
CA LEU A 39 2.11 10.44 -12.70
C LEU A 39 3.36 10.85 -11.90
N GLU A 40 4.41 11.33 -12.56
CA GLU A 40 5.65 11.76 -11.91
C GLU A 40 5.50 12.98 -10.99
N LYS A 41 4.35 13.68 -11.04
CA LYS A 41 3.99 14.72 -10.07
C LYS A 41 3.60 14.15 -8.70
N ALA A 42 3.37 12.84 -8.61
CA ALA A 42 2.97 12.16 -7.38
C ALA A 42 4.17 11.84 -6.47
N ASP A 43 3.89 11.80 -5.16
CA ASP A 43 4.85 11.38 -4.14
C ASP A 43 5.07 9.86 -4.20
N LEU A 44 3.99 9.11 -4.44
CA LEU A 44 3.98 7.65 -4.63
C LEU A 44 3.23 7.32 -5.92
N ILE A 45 3.77 6.42 -6.74
CA ILE A 45 3.14 5.95 -7.98
C ILE A 45 2.90 4.46 -7.82
N ILE A 46 1.65 4.04 -7.96
CA ILE A 46 1.22 2.68 -7.62
C ILE A 46 0.45 2.07 -8.78
N ASP A 47 0.67 0.78 -9.02
CA ASP A 47 -0.14 -0.05 -9.93
C ASP A 47 -0.24 0.44 -11.39
N VAL A 48 0.77 1.16 -11.90
CA VAL A 48 0.73 1.70 -13.26
C VAL A 48 2.08 1.85 -13.98
N SER A 49 3.21 1.94 -13.27
CA SER A 49 4.50 2.29 -13.87
C SER A 49 5.31 1.10 -14.40
N GLY A 50 5.00 -0.13 -13.99
CA GLY A 50 5.86 -1.30 -14.19
C GLY A 50 7.20 -1.23 -13.46
N ILE A 51 7.36 -0.30 -12.50
CA ILE A 51 8.59 -0.07 -11.74
C ILE A 51 8.31 -0.34 -10.25
N ASN A 52 9.27 -0.95 -9.57
CA ASN A 52 9.23 -1.10 -8.12
C ASN A 52 10.52 -0.54 -7.50
N ASP A 53 10.41 0.62 -6.87
CA ASP A 53 11.50 1.34 -6.22
C ASP A 53 11.01 2.10 -4.96
N SER A 54 11.74 3.13 -4.52
CA SER A 54 11.36 3.92 -3.33
C SER A 54 10.06 4.73 -3.46
N ARG A 55 9.66 5.09 -4.68
CA ARG A 55 8.48 5.91 -5.05
C ARG A 55 7.47 5.11 -5.87
N HIS A 56 7.92 4.16 -6.66
CA HIS A 56 7.09 3.33 -7.53
C HIS A 56 6.80 1.98 -6.89
N PHE A 57 5.53 1.56 -6.92
CA PHE A 57 5.07 0.29 -6.36
C PHE A 57 4.15 -0.38 -7.37
N ASP A 58 4.76 -1.13 -8.27
CA ASP A 58 4.06 -1.87 -9.30
C ASP A 58 4.64 -3.29 -9.42
N HIS A 59 3.75 -4.26 -9.53
CA HIS A 59 4.08 -5.69 -9.60
C HIS A 59 3.84 -6.31 -11.00
N HIS A 60 3.35 -5.54 -11.97
CA HIS A 60 2.99 -6.01 -13.31
C HIS A 60 4.21 -6.35 -14.18
N SER A 61 5.38 -5.82 -13.84
CA SER A 61 6.60 -6.11 -14.60
C SER A 61 6.95 -7.60 -14.55
N PRO A 62 7.26 -8.25 -15.69
CA PRO A 62 7.75 -9.62 -15.69
C PRO A 62 9.04 -9.83 -14.87
N ALA A 63 9.81 -8.75 -14.65
CA ALA A 63 11.01 -8.77 -13.82
C ALA A 63 10.71 -8.69 -12.31
N PHE A 64 9.47 -8.36 -11.92
CA PHE A 64 9.07 -8.30 -10.52
C PHE A 64 9.02 -9.70 -9.92
N ASN A 65 9.83 -9.93 -8.88
CA ASN A 65 10.05 -11.24 -8.29
C ASN A 65 9.96 -11.24 -6.75
N LEU A 66 9.40 -10.20 -6.15
CA LEU A 66 9.16 -10.16 -4.72
C LEU A 66 7.95 -11.03 -4.37
N SER A 67 8.19 -11.99 -3.48
CA SER A 67 7.18 -12.88 -2.92
C SER A 67 7.37 -12.97 -1.41
N ARG A 68 6.28 -13.25 -0.71
CA ARG A 68 6.31 -13.67 0.70
C ARG A 68 6.94 -15.05 0.83
N ASP A 69 7.28 -15.43 2.06
CA ASP A 69 7.84 -16.76 2.39
C ASP A 69 6.94 -17.92 1.95
N ASN A 70 5.63 -17.70 1.87
CA ASN A 70 4.66 -18.68 1.38
C ASN A 70 4.58 -18.76 -0.16
N GLY A 71 5.44 -18.03 -0.88
CA GLY A 71 5.53 -18.02 -2.34
C GLY A 71 4.54 -17.09 -3.04
N ILE A 72 3.59 -16.48 -2.31
CA ILE A 72 2.61 -15.56 -2.88
C ILE A 72 3.30 -14.26 -3.25
N ARG A 73 3.20 -13.88 -4.53
CA ARG A 73 3.75 -12.62 -5.04
C ARG A 73 3.05 -11.42 -4.40
N TYR A 74 3.81 -10.37 -4.13
CA TYR A 74 3.22 -9.13 -3.64
C TYR A 74 2.37 -8.45 -4.73
N ALA A 75 1.14 -8.11 -4.37
CA ALA A 75 0.33 -7.12 -5.06
C ALA A 75 0.68 -5.71 -4.56
N THR A 76 0.20 -4.66 -5.21
CA THR A 76 0.48 -3.25 -4.85
C THR A 76 0.05 -2.94 -3.40
N ALA A 77 -1.13 -3.39 -2.97
CA ALA A 77 -1.62 -3.29 -1.60
C ALA A 77 -0.71 -4.01 -0.60
N GLY A 78 -0.18 -5.16 -1.00
CA GLY A 78 0.79 -5.92 -0.21
C GLY A 78 2.08 -5.13 0.01
N LEU A 79 2.60 -4.49 -1.04
CA LEU A 79 3.78 -3.62 -0.94
C LEU A 79 3.52 -2.41 -0.03
N MET A 80 2.33 -1.80 -0.14
CA MET A 80 1.92 -0.73 0.77
C MET A 80 1.80 -1.20 2.21
N TRP A 81 1.26 -2.40 2.44
CA TRP A 81 1.14 -2.95 3.78
C TRP A 81 2.50 -3.29 4.39
N GLU A 82 3.40 -3.88 3.60
CA GLU A 82 4.77 -4.18 4.03
C GLU A 82 5.52 -2.90 4.44
N LYS A 83 5.39 -1.83 3.63
CA LYS A 83 6.07 -0.55 3.89
C LYS A 83 5.42 0.29 4.99
N PHE A 84 4.09 0.34 5.04
CA PHE A 84 3.34 1.32 5.83
C PHE A 84 2.38 0.71 6.88
N GLY A 85 2.13 -0.60 6.85
CA GLY A 85 1.12 -1.25 7.68
C GLY A 85 1.32 -1.04 9.19
N LEU A 86 2.57 -1.06 9.66
CA LEU A 86 2.85 -0.82 11.09
C LEU A 86 2.50 0.63 11.49
N GLU A 87 2.87 1.60 10.67
CA GLU A 87 2.55 3.01 10.93
C GLU A 87 1.04 3.26 10.82
N PHE A 88 0.36 2.59 9.89
CA PHE A 88 -1.09 2.63 9.77
C PHE A 88 -1.77 2.16 11.06
N LEU A 89 -1.34 1.02 11.61
CA LEU A 89 -1.87 0.50 12.87
C LEU A 89 -1.56 1.42 14.06
N LYS A 90 -0.34 1.98 14.15
CA LYS A 90 0.00 2.97 15.18
C LYS A 90 -0.89 4.22 15.07
N LYS A 91 -1.18 4.67 13.85
CA LYS A 91 -2.05 5.82 13.60
C LYS A 91 -3.48 5.54 14.07
N ILE A 92 -4.01 4.34 13.81
CA ILE A 92 -5.31 3.90 14.34
C ILE A 92 -5.32 3.98 15.87
N VAL A 93 -4.32 3.39 16.52
CA VAL A 93 -4.22 3.44 17.99
C VAL A 93 -4.21 4.88 18.50
N SER A 94 -3.44 5.77 17.86
CA SER A 94 -3.36 7.17 18.27
C SER A 94 -4.66 7.96 18.12
N ARG A 95 -5.54 7.57 17.18
CA ARG A 95 -6.79 8.29 16.88
C ARG A 95 -7.99 7.72 17.63
N GLU A 96 -8.07 6.39 17.72
CA GLU A 96 -9.30 5.69 18.13
C GLU A 96 -9.24 5.15 19.57
N PHE A 97 -8.04 5.05 20.16
CA PHE A 97 -7.85 4.45 21.48
C PHE A 97 -7.34 5.49 22.49
N SER A 98 -7.96 5.53 23.66
CA SER A 98 -7.50 6.37 24.79
C SER A 98 -6.39 5.70 25.60
N GLU A 99 -6.30 4.37 25.54
CA GLU A 99 -5.29 3.58 26.25
C GLU A 99 -4.22 3.04 25.29
N PRO A 100 -2.97 2.90 25.76
CA PRO A 100 -1.90 2.39 24.91
C PRO A 100 -2.13 0.91 24.56
N VAL A 101 -1.92 0.58 23.28
CA VAL A 101 -1.87 -0.80 22.80
C VAL A 101 -0.42 -1.28 22.75
N SER A 102 -0.17 -2.51 23.22
CA SER A 102 1.19 -3.06 23.28
C SER A 102 1.78 -3.31 21.89
N GLN A 103 3.11 -3.21 21.77
CA GLN A 103 3.82 -3.49 20.52
C GLN A 103 3.59 -4.93 20.03
N GLU A 104 3.40 -5.86 20.96
CA GLU A 104 3.11 -7.27 20.63
C GLU A 104 1.76 -7.44 19.92
N VAL A 105 0.74 -6.70 20.35
CA VAL A 105 -0.58 -6.71 19.70
C VAL A 105 -0.47 -6.11 18.30
N LEU A 106 0.26 -5.00 18.14
CA LEU A 106 0.47 -4.36 16.83
C LEU A 106 1.18 -5.31 15.85
N LYS A 107 2.24 -6.00 16.31
CA LYS A 107 2.95 -6.99 15.49
C LYS A 107 2.06 -8.16 15.08
N LYS A 108 1.25 -8.67 16.00
CA LYS A 108 0.30 -9.75 15.71
C LYS A 108 -0.79 -9.32 14.73
N ALA A 109 -1.32 -8.11 14.87
CA ALA A 109 -2.28 -7.54 13.93
C ALA A 109 -1.66 -7.34 12.54
N LEU A 110 -0.43 -6.81 12.46
CA LEU A 110 0.31 -6.63 11.21
C LEU A 110 0.46 -7.97 10.47
N LEU A 111 0.93 -9.01 11.18
CA LEU A 111 1.14 -10.34 10.63
C LEU A 111 -0.19 -11.00 10.22
N ARG A 112 -1.24 -10.87 11.04
CA ARG A 112 -2.55 -11.46 10.74
C ARG A 112 -3.13 -10.88 9.46
N ILE A 113 -3.12 -9.55 9.32
CA ILE A 113 -3.62 -8.88 8.10
C ILE A 113 -2.76 -9.24 6.89
N ASP A 114 -1.43 -9.30 7.05
CA ASP A 114 -0.56 -9.66 5.93
C ASP A 114 -0.84 -11.09 5.43
N THR A 115 -0.99 -12.04 6.34
CA THR A 115 -1.16 -13.48 6.04
C THR A 115 -2.57 -13.87 5.61
N GLU A 116 -3.59 -13.09 5.97
CA GLU A 116 -4.99 -13.42 5.62
C GLU A 116 -5.60 -12.55 4.56
N VAL A 117 -5.17 -11.29 4.46
CA VAL A 117 -5.77 -10.30 3.56
C VAL A 117 -4.81 -9.99 2.43
N MET A 118 -3.57 -9.63 2.75
CA MET A 118 -2.61 -9.19 1.71
C MET A 118 -2.00 -10.35 0.93
N SER A 119 -2.24 -11.58 1.35
CA SER A 119 -1.87 -12.81 0.66
C SER A 119 -3.06 -13.68 0.25
N MET A 120 -4.24 -13.07 0.04
CA MET A 120 -5.35 -13.77 -0.60
C MET A 120 -4.98 -14.08 -2.07
N ILE A 121 -5.39 -15.26 -2.55
CA ILE A 121 -5.27 -15.70 -3.94
C ILE A 121 -6.67 -15.86 -4.52
#